data_AF-A0A7C4C9Y7-F1
#
_entry.id   AF-A0A7C4C9Y7-F1
#
_cell.length_a   1.000
_cell.length_b   1.000
_cell.length_c   1.000
_cell.angle_alpha   90.00
_cell.angle_beta   90.00
_cell.angle_gamma   90.00
#
_symmetry.space_group_name_H-M   'P 1'
#
loop_
_entity.id
_entity.type
_entity.pdbx_description
1 polymer ?
#
loop_
_entity_poly.entity_id
_entity_poly.type
_entity_poly.pdbx_seq_one_letter_code
_entity_poly.pdbx_strand_id
1 'polypeptide(L)'
;MKRGVQPGPRVAPLQRPTNWAVSTIEGRVDNSVSVPTNEEILAVLDRLDTSVADELESYWLEFKPWRGSKESMRVATEVAVSFANGEGGVIVFGVADRTRGRAQAIHGAEGYDIDTWRNSIFASTRPNLAVDVCELTVPEGTGRLLVVRLAQGTSPPYGTAEGLYKRRVGKSCMPLDPQSWARIQVSTGAVDWSGQPAPGVSRQQIDAVEVARARNILTKAVARDLLGKAAYTKTRGLDPIRYAEMVKAFVADHGSISPGECRELLGLGESQSARVQVSRMLGRRLRAPECKWSVNARESLL
;
A
#
# COMPACT_ATOMS: atom_id res chain seq x y z
N MET A 1 9.51 -44.20 41.58
CA MET A 1 8.34 -43.71 40.81
C MET A 1 8.78 -42.54 39.92
N LYS A 2 9.14 -42.81 38.66
CA LYS A 2 9.52 -41.77 37.68
C LYS A 2 8.41 -41.69 36.63
N ARG A 3 7.77 -40.52 36.51
CA ARG A 3 6.70 -40.24 35.55
C ARG A 3 7.33 -40.03 34.16
N GLY A 4 6.91 -40.85 33.19
CA GLY A 4 7.31 -40.75 31.79
C GLY A 4 6.66 -39.55 31.11
N VAL A 5 7.46 -38.79 30.37
CA VAL A 5 7.02 -37.69 29.51
C VAL A 5 6.74 -38.28 28.12
N GLN A 6 5.52 -38.10 27.64
CA GLN A 6 5.10 -38.45 26.27
C GLN A 6 5.55 -37.35 25.30
N PRO A 7 6.11 -37.67 24.11
CA PRO A 7 6.46 -36.66 23.10
C PRO A 7 5.23 -36.23 22.29
N GLY A 8 5.08 -34.93 22.06
CA GLY A 8 4.03 -34.34 21.22
C GLY A 8 4.20 -34.64 19.71
N PRO A 9 3.15 -34.43 18.90
CA PRO A 9 3.13 -34.85 17.51
C PRO A 9 4.06 -33.98 16.64
N ARG A 10 4.82 -34.64 15.75
CA ARG A 10 5.66 -33.97 14.73
C ARG A 10 4.76 -33.39 13.64
N VAL A 11 4.89 -32.10 13.39
CA VAL A 11 4.24 -31.41 12.26
C VAL A 11 5.03 -31.71 10.99
N ALA A 12 4.38 -32.31 9.99
CA ALA A 12 4.99 -32.62 8.70
C ALA A 12 5.19 -31.34 7.86
N PRO A 13 6.28 -31.22 7.08
CA PRO A 13 6.50 -30.05 6.22
C PRO A 13 5.55 -30.08 5.01
N LEU A 14 4.96 -28.92 4.70
CA LEU A 14 4.14 -28.67 3.53
C LEU A 14 4.96 -28.90 2.24
N GLN A 15 4.66 -29.99 1.53
CA GLN A 15 5.15 -30.21 0.17
C GLN A 15 4.47 -29.21 -0.79
N ARG A 16 5.28 -28.51 -1.57
CA ARG A 16 4.80 -27.68 -2.69
C ARG A 16 4.42 -28.63 -3.84
N PRO A 17 3.22 -28.55 -4.43
CA PRO A 17 2.93 -29.33 -5.63
C PRO A 17 3.67 -28.72 -6.83
N THR A 18 4.65 -29.48 -7.34
CA THR A 18 5.23 -29.34 -8.68
C THR A 18 4.41 -30.15 -9.68
N ASN A 19 4.28 -29.61 -10.90
CA ASN A 19 3.60 -30.16 -12.08
C ASN A 19 2.07 -30.08 -12.13
N TRP A 20 1.58 -29.12 -12.92
CA TRP A 20 0.35 -29.30 -13.69
C TRP A 20 0.76 -29.59 -15.14
N ALA A 21 0.87 -30.88 -15.46
CA ALA A 21 0.72 -31.32 -16.84
C ALA A 21 -0.79 -31.44 -17.08
N VAL A 22 -1.34 -30.72 -18.05
CA VAL A 22 -2.70 -30.96 -18.54
C VAL A 22 -2.67 -31.08 -20.07
N SER A 23 -2.62 -32.34 -20.47
CA SER A 23 -3.26 -32.97 -21.63
C SER A 23 -3.98 -32.06 -22.63
N THR A 24 -3.55 -32.17 -23.89
CA THR A 24 -4.33 -31.97 -25.11
C THR A 24 -5.64 -32.77 -25.04
N ILE A 25 -6.77 -32.06 -25.02
CA ILE A 25 -8.11 -32.61 -25.28
C ILE A 25 -8.77 -31.72 -26.33
N GLU A 26 -9.26 -32.37 -27.37
CA GLU A 26 -9.90 -31.83 -28.57
C GLU A 26 -11.08 -30.88 -28.26
N GLY A 27 -11.20 -29.82 -29.06
CA GLY A 27 -12.50 -29.24 -29.41
C GLY A 27 -13.12 -28.17 -28.49
N ARG A 28 -12.34 -27.24 -27.91
CA ARG A 28 -12.89 -26.05 -27.22
C ARG A 28 -12.39 -24.76 -27.87
N VAL A 29 -13.35 -23.96 -28.34
CA VAL A 29 -13.15 -22.64 -28.98
C VAL A 29 -12.16 -21.82 -28.17
N ASP A 30 -11.09 -21.41 -28.84
CA ASP A 30 -9.95 -20.72 -28.26
C ASP A 30 -10.42 -19.45 -27.54
N ASN A 31 -10.38 -19.48 -26.21
CA ASN A 31 -10.64 -18.31 -25.39
C ASN A 31 -9.31 -17.56 -25.35
N SER A 32 -9.07 -16.74 -26.37
CA SER A 32 -7.82 -15.99 -26.59
C SER A 32 -7.27 -15.49 -25.26
N VAL A 33 -6.10 -15.98 -24.82
CA VAL A 33 -5.53 -15.65 -23.49
C VAL A 33 -4.81 -14.29 -23.50
N SER A 34 -4.93 -13.54 -24.60
CA SER A 34 -4.20 -12.31 -24.88
C SER A 34 -5.01 -11.37 -25.78
N VAL A 35 -4.51 -10.15 -25.98
CA VAL A 35 -5.10 -9.17 -26.90
C VAL A 35 -5.09 -9.72 -28.34
N PRO A 36 -6.25 -9.83 -29.02
CA PRO A 36 -6.34 -10.45 -30.34
C PRO A 36 -5.71 -9.59 -31.44
N THR A 37 -5.06 -10.25 -32.39
CA THR A 37 -4.47 -9.72 -33.61
C THR A 37 -5.54 -9.29 -34.62
N ASN A 38 -5.14 -8.61 -35.71
CA ASN A 38 -6.07 -8.19 -36.74
C ASN A 38 -6.74 -9.39 -37.46
N GLU A 39 -5.99 -10.47 -37.67
CA GLU A 39 -6.51 -11.71 -38.29
C GLU A 39 -7.55 -12.39 -37.39
N GLU A 40 -7.29 -12.46 -36.08
CA GLU A 40 -8.25 -12.99 -35.11
C GLU A 40 -9.50 -12.12 -35.02
N ILE A 41 -9.37 -10.80 -35.07
CA ILE A 41 -10.53 -9.90 -35.12
C ILE A 41 -11.37 -10.16 -36.37
N LEU A 42 -10.75 -10.33 -37.55
CA LEU A 42 -11.47 -10.66 -38.78
C LEU A 42 -12.22 -12.00 -38.66
N ALA A 43 -11.59 -13.02 -38.09
CA ALA A 43 -12.22 -14.31 -37.82
C ALA A 43 -13.38 -14.21 -36.82
N VAL A 44 -13.29 -13.33 -35.82
CA VAL A 44 -14.40 -13.03 -34.92
C VAL A 44 -15.54 -12.33 -35.66
N LEU A 45 -15.23 -11.36 -36.53
CA LEU A 45 -16.24 -10.66 -37.34
C LEU A 45 -17.00 -11.61 -38.28
N ASP A 46 -16.38 -12.70 -38.76
CA ASP A 46 -17.05 -13.70 -39.62
C ASP A 46 -18.21 -14.40 -38.88
N ARG A 47 -18.15 -14.44 -37.55
CA ARG A 47 -19.19 -15.06 -36.70
C ARG A 47 -20.41 -14.17 -36.49
N LEU A 48 -20.39 -12.92 -36.95
CA LEU A 48 -21.53 -11.99 -36.86
C LEU A 48 -22.75 -12.45 -37.68
N ASP A 49 -22.57 -13.39 -38.61
CA ASP A 49 -23.70 -14.02 -39.32
C ASP A 49 -24.54 -14.92 -38.41
N THR A 50 -23.94 -15.47 -37.35
CA THR A 50 -24.60 -16.42 -36.44
C THR A 50 -24.76 -15.90 -35.01
N SER A 51 -24.00 -14.87 -34.62
CA SER A 51 -23.96 -14.31 -33.27
C SER A 51 -24.07 -12.79 -33.31
N VAL A 52 -24.41 -12.18 -32.18
CA VAL A 52 -24.35 -10.71 -32.02
C VAL A 52 -22.98 -10.29 -31.48
N ALA A 53 -22.56 -9.05 -31.70
CA ALA A 53 -21.26 -8.55 -31.27
C ALA A 53 -21.04 -8.69 -29.74
N ASP A 54 -22.06 -8.40 -28.93
CA ASP A 54 -22.08 -8.56 -27.45
C ASP A 54 -21.64 -9.98 -26.99
N GLU A 55 -22.08 -11.02 -27.71
CA GLU A 55 -21.73 -12.41 -27.39
C GLU A 55 -20.26 -12.72 -27.72
N LEU A 56 -19.73 -12.06 -28.75
CA LEU A 56 -18.38 -12.23 -29.27
C LEU A 56 -17.33 -11.40 -28.53
N GLU A 57 -17.74 -10.41 -27.73
CA GLU A 57 -16.85 -9.66 -26.85
C GLU A 57 -16.17 -10.57 -25.82
N SER A 58 -14.97 -10.18 -25.39
CA SER A 58 -14.16 -10.96 -24.45
C SER A 58 -13.56 -10.06 -23.36
N TYR A 59 -12.66 -10.60 -22.55
CA TYR A 59 -11.91 -9.78 -21.61
C TYR A 59 -11.04 -8.72 -22.32
N TRP A 60 -10.47 -9.07 -23.49
CA TRP A 60 -9.56 -8.21 -24.26
C TRP A 60 -10.19 -7.53 -25.47
N LEU A 61 -11.36 -7.97 -25.94
CA LEU A 61 -12.02 -7.46 -27.14
C LEU A 61 -13.35 -6.78 -26.79
N GLU A 62 -13.50 -5.52 -27.22
CA GLU A 62 -14.72 -4.72 -27.09
C GLU A 62 -15.19 -4.23 -28.47
N PHE A 63 -16.46 -4.42 -28.79
CA PHE A 63 -17.11 -3.84 -29.95
C PHE A 63 -17.89 -2.59 -29.57
N LYS A 64 -17.79 -1.55 -30.39
CA LYS A 64 -18.56 -0.32 -30.20
C LYS A 64 -19.14 0.19 -31.53
N PRO A 65 -20.40 0.66 -31.52
CA PRO A 65 -20.96 1.31 -32.69
C PRO A 65 -20.25 2.64 -32.93
N TRP A 66 -20.09 3.01 -34.20
CA TRP A 66 -19.65 4.34 -34.59
C TRP A 66 -20.79 5.36 -34.48
N ARG A 67 -20.62 6.38 -33.62
CA ARG A 67 -21.57 7.49 -33.44
C ARG A 67 -20.98 8.85 -33.82
N GLY A 68 -19.98 8.82 -34.70
CA GLY A 68 -19.16 9.97 -35.06
C GLY A 68 -17.91 10.09 -34.18
N SER A 69 -16.91 10.82 -34.70
CA SER A 69 -15.55 10.85 -34.14
C SER A 69 -15.53 11.34 -32.69
N LYS A 70 -16.26 12.43 -32.37
CA LYS A 70 -16.23 13.04 -31.03
C LYS A 70 -16.88 12.17 -29.95
N GLU A 71 -18.06 11.58 -30.21
CA GLU A 71 -18.73 10.71 -29.23
C GLU A 71 -17.94 9.41 -29.03
N SER A 72 -17.52 8.79 -30.14
CA SER A 72 -16.75 7.55 -30.10
C SER A 72 -15.40 7.71 -29.39
N MET A 73 -14.75 8.88 -29.52
CA MET A 73 -13.50 9.20 -28.82
C MET A 73 -13.67 9.28 -27.29
N ARG A 74 -14.81 9.82 -26.80
CA ARG A 74 -15.10 9.82 -25.36
C ARG A 74 -15.25 8.40 -24.84
N VAL A 75 -16.03 7.58 -25.55
CA VAL A 75 -16.19 6.15 -25.23
C VAL A 75 -14.84 5.43 -25.24
N ALA A 76 -14.02 5.69 -26.27
CA ALA A 76 -12.68 5.12 -26.38
C ALA A 76 -11.81 5.48 -25.18
N THR A 77 -11.86 6.73 -24.71
CA THR A 77 -11.09 7.20 -23.54
C THR A 77 -11.49 6.47 -22.26
N GLU A 78 -12.79 6.26 -22.03
CA GLU A 78 -13.26 5.54 -20.84
C GLU A 78 -12.88 4.06 -20.86
N VAL A 79 -13.04 3.41 -22.02
CA VAL A 79 -12.69 1.99 -22.20
C VAL A 79 -11.18 1.81 -22.13
N ALA A 80 -10.40 2.73 -22.72
CA ALA A 80 -8.95 2.76 -22.66
C ALA A 80 -8.42 2.71 -21.23
N VAL A 81 -8.95 3.58 -20.35
CA VAL A 81 -8.60 3.60 -18.92
C VAL A 81 -8.89 2.26 -18.26
N SER A 82 -10.03 1.64 -18.58
CA SER A 82 -10.41 0.35 -18.02
C SER A 82 -9.45 -0.78 -18.42
N PHE A 83 -8.98 -0.78 -19.68
CA PHE A 83 -8.03 -1.76 -20.20
C PHE A 83 -6.62 -1.54 -19.67
N ALA A 84 -6.17 -0.28 -19.55
CA ALA A 84 -4.88 0.04 -18.96
C ALA A 84 -4.79 -0.39 -17.48
N ASN A 85 -5.90 -0.31 -16.74
CA ASN A 85 -6.01 -0.82 -15.38
C ASN A 85 -6.20 -2.35 -15.28
N GLY A 86 -6.44 -3.02 -16.41
CA GLY A 86 -6.55 -4.47 -16.54
C GLY A 86 -5.27 -5.05 -17.15
N GLU A 87 -5.43 -5.87 -18.19
CA GLU A 87 -4.31 -6.52 -18.90
C GLU A 87 -4.16 -6.00 -20.35
N GLY A 88 -4.64 -4.78 -20.60
CA GLY A 88 -4.76 -4.24 -21.96
C GLY A 88 -6.01 -4.74 -22.69
N GLY A 89 -6.08 -4.45 -23.99
CA GLY A 89 -7.22 -4.82 -24.82
C GLY A 89 -7.25 -4.11 -26.16
N VAL A 90 -8.30 -4.38 -26.92
CA VAL A 90 -8.59 -3.77 -28.21
C VAL A 90 -10.06 -3.39 -28.30
N ILE A 91 -10.30 -2.19 -28.82
CA ILE A 91 -11.63 -1.65 -29.09
C ILE A 91 -11.80 -1.58 -30.60
N VAL A 92 -12.88 -2.14 -31.11
CA VAL A 92 -13.22 -2.13 -32.53
C VAL A 92 -14.48 -1.29 -32.73
N PHE A 93 -14.33 -0.15 -33.39
CA PHE A 93 -15.42 0.77 -33.70
C PHE A 93 -15.99 0.56 -35.10
N GLY A 94 -17.32 0.65 -35.21
CA GLY A 94 -18.06 0.50 -36.46
C GLY A 94 -18.87 -0.81 -36.55
N VAL A 95 -19.08 -1.46 -35.41
CA VAL A 95 -19.87 -2.69 -35.28
C VAL A 95 -21.04 -2.45 -34.32
N ALA A 96 -22.24 -2.79 -34.76
CA ALA A 96 -23.45 -2.69 -33.95
C ALA A 96 -23.53 -3.81 -32.90
N ASP A 97 -23.94 -3.44 -31.69
CA ASP A 97 -23.89 -4.29 -30.49
C ASP A 97 -24.77 -5.55 -30.57
N ARG A 98 -26.06 -5.37 -30.92
CA ARG A 98 -27.08 -6.43 -30.91
C ARG A 98 -27.74 -6.65 -32.27
N THR A 99 -26.99 -6.44 -33.35
CA THR A 99 -27.44 -6.71 -34.71
C THR A 99 -26.86 -8.03 -35.19
N ARG A 100 -27.71 -8.92 -35.71
CA ARG A 100 -27.28 -10.17 -36.37
C ARG A 100 -27.12 -9.95 -37.87
N GLY A 101 -26.16 -10.65 -38.45
CA GLY A 101 -25.79 -10.55 -39.86
C GLY A 101 -24.60 -9.61 -40.03
N ARG A 102 -23.50 -10.12 -40.59
CA ARG A 102 -22.24 -9.38 -40.70
C ARG A 102 -22.42 -8.07 -41.49
N ALA A 103 -23.09 -8.14 -42.63
CA ALA A 103 -23.38 -6.99 -43.48
C ALA A 103 -24.27 -5.93 -42.84
N GLN A 104 -25.13 -6.31 -41.89
CA GLN A 104 -26.01 -5.39 -41.18
C GLN A 104 -25.37 -4.85 -39.89
N ALA A 105 -24.53 -5.67 -39.24
CA ALA A 105 -23.84 -5.29 -38.01
C ALA A 105 -22.66 -4.36 -38.27
N ILE A 106 -21.92 -4.58 -39.35
CA ILE A 106 -20.76 -3.77 -39.73
C ILE A 106 -21.22 -2.58 -40.56
N HIS A 107 -21.17 -1.38 -39.98
CA HIS A 107 -21.47 -0.13 -40.67
C HIS A 107 -20.22 0.73 -40.91
N GLY A 108 -19.13 0.44 -40.21
CA GLY A 108 -17.85 1.11 -40.41
C GLY A 108 -17.70 2.42 -39.63
N ALA A 109 -16.52 3.03 -39.77
CA ALA A 109 -16.16 4.31 -39.18
C ALA A 109 -15.67 5.29 -40.26
N GLU A 110 -15.90 6.59 -40.06
CA GLU A 110 -15.50 7.65 -41.00
C GLU A 110 -15.36 9.03 -40.32
N GLY A 111 -14.69 9.98 -40.98
CA GLY A 111 -14.59 11.36 -40.49
C GLY A 111 -13.71 11.52 -39.26
N TYR A 112 -12.63 10.75 -39.17
CA TYR A 112 -11.65 10.81 -38.11
C TYR A 112 -10.24 10.98 -38.67
N ASP A 113 -9.34 11.45 -37.80
CA ASP A 113 -7.92 11.49 -38.03
C ASP A 113 -7.23 10.66 -36.92
N ILE A 114 -6.33 9.77 -37.34
CA ILE A 114 -5.72 8.77 -36.45
C ILE A 114 -4.85 9.46 -35.40
N ASP A 115 -4.07 10.46 -35.80
CA ASP A 115 -3.17 11.17 -34.89
C ASP A 115 -3.94 12.04 -33.89
N THR A 116 -5.04 12.64 -34.32
CA THR A 116 -5.97 13.35 -33.44
C THR A 116 -6.52 12.43 -32.37
N TRP A 117 -6.87 11.18 -32.72
CA TRP A 117 -7.33 10.16 -31.76
C TRP A 117 -6.24 9.78 -30.76
N ARG A 118 -5.03 9.47 -31.22
CA ARG A 118 -3.88 9.16 -30.36
C ARG A 118 -3.60 10.29 -29.37
N ASN A 119 -3.50 11.52 -29.89
CA ASN A 119 -3.18 12.70 -29.08
C ASN A 119 -4.29 13.04 -28.08
N SER A 120 -5.55 12.89 -28.48
CA SER A 120 -6.69 13.20 -27.62
C SER A 120 -6.83 12.18 -26.48
N ILE A 121 -6.68 10.88 -26.75
CA ILE A 121 -6.70 9.85 -25.70
C ILE A 121 -5.52 10.04 -24.74
N PHE A 122 -4.33 10.36 -25.27
CA PHE A 122 -3.16 10.68 -24.44
C PHE A 122 -3.41 11.91 -23.55
N ALA A 123 -3.95 13.00 -24.09
CA ALA A 123 -4.21 14.23 -23.34
C ALA A 123 -5.33 14.08 -22.30
N SER A 124 -6.31 13.21 -22.56
CA SER A 124 -7.50 12.99 -21.74
C SER A 124 -7.33 11.91 -20.66
N THR A 125 -6.14 11.34 -20.48
CA THR A 125 -5.86 10.28 -19.50
C THR A 125 -4.78 10.67 -18.49
N ARG A 126 -4.87 10.14 -17.28
CA ARG A 126 -3.94 10.39 -16.16
C ARG A 126 -3.62 9.08 -15.42
N PRO A 127 -2.36 8.63 -15.33
CA PRO A 127 -1.22 9.06 -16.16
C PRO A 127 -1.54 8.97 -17.67
N ASN A 128 -0.80 9.69 -18.50
CA ASN A 128 -1.07 9.72 -19.93
C ASN A 128 -0.85 8.34 -20.57
N LEU A 129 -1.84 7.88 -21.33
CA LEU A 129 -1.82 6.59 -22.02
C LEU A 129 -1.46 6.76 -23.50
N ALA A 130 -0.42 6.05 -23.94
CA ALA A 130 -0.14 5.87 -25.35
C ALA A 130 -0.98 4.71 -25.89
N VAL A 131 -1.67 4.95 -27.00
CA VAL A 131 -2.54 3.96 -27.65
C VAL A 131 -2.09 3.79 -29.10
N ASP A 132 -2.22 2.56 -29.59
CA ASP A 132 -2.08 2.30 -31.02
C ASP A 132 -3.46 2.37 -31.67
N VAL A 133 -3.56 3.15 -32.75
CA VAL A 133 -4.81 3.38 -33.47
C VAL A 133 -4.56 3.02 -34.93
N CYS A 134 -5.30 2.06 -35.45
CA CYS A 134 -5.16 1.60 -36.82
C CYS A 134 -6.51 1.35 -37.46
N GLU A 135 -6.53 1.27 -38.79
CA GLU A 135 -7.72 0.90 -39.55
C GLU A 135 -7.69 -0.59 -39.87
N LEU A 136 -8.86 -1.23 -39.78
CA LEU A 136 -9.06 -2.59 -40.27
C LEU A 136 -10.00 -2.55 -41.48
N THR A 137 -9.50 -2.97 -42.65
CA THR A 137 -10.27 -3.01 -43.88
C THR A 137 -11.31 -4.13 -43.84
N VAL A 138 -12.54 -3.80 -44.21
CA VAL A 138 -13.67 -4.73 -44.29
C VAL A 138 -14.45 -4.48 -45.57
N PRO A 139 -15.11 -5.49 -46.18
CA PRO A 139 -15.91 -5.27 -47.38
C PRO A 139 -17.23 -4.53 -47.13
N GLU A 140 -17.70 -4.45 -45.89
CA GLU A 140 -18.99 -3.87 -45.51
C GLU A 140 -18.90 -2.40 -45.05
N GLY A 141 -20.05 -1.72 -45.00
CA GLY A 141 -20.16 -0.35 -44.46
C GLY A 141 -19.29 0.67 -45.18
N THR A 142 -18.57 1.50 -44.43
CA THR A 142 -17.60 2.48 -44.97
C THR A 142 -16.31 1.84 -45.51
N GLY A 143 -16.20 0.51 -45.48
CA GLY A 143 -15.03 -0.26 -45.91
C GLY A 143 -13.90 -0.33 -44.87
N ARG A 144 -14.07 0.31 -43.71
CA ARG A 144 -13.06 0.38 -42.65
C ARG A 144 -13.65 0.44 -41.26
N LEU A 145 -13.00 -0.24 -40.33
CA LEU A 145 -13.24 -0.16 -38.88
C LEU A 145 -12.08 0.58 -38.23
N LEU A 146 -12.37 1.33 -37.17
CA LEU A 146 -11.33 1.97 -36.37
C LEU A 146 -10.97 1.06 -35.19
N VAL A 147 -9.70 0.66 -35.11
CA VAL A 147 -9.19 -0.25 -34.08
C VAL A 147 -8.28 0.53 -33.15
N VAL A 148 -8.59 0.49 -31.84
CA VAL A 148 -7.79 1.14 -30.79
C VAL A 148 -7.23 0.07 -29.88
N ARG A 149 -5.91 -0.08 -29.87
CA ARG A 149 -5.17 -1.08 -29.11
C ARG A 149 -4.47 -0.44 -27.92
N LEU A 150 -4.58 -1.11 -26.78
CA LEU A 150 -4.01 -0.68 -25.53
C LEU A 150 -3.22 -1.81 -24.88
N ALA A 151 -1.99 -1.50 -24.49
CA ALA A 151 -1.20 -2.35 -23.63
C ALA A 151 -1.67 -2.23 -22.18
N GLN A 152 -1.29 -3.21 -21.35
CA GLN A 152 -1.39 -3.09 -19.90
C GLN A 152 -0.59 -1.88 -19.42
N GLY A 153 -1.20 -1.07 -18.57
CA GLY A 153 -0.54 0.09 -17.99
C GLY A 153 0.56 -0.31 -17.01
N THR A 154 1.68 0.40 -17.02
CA THR A 154 2.84 0.13 -16.17
C THR A 154 2.64 0.56 -14.71
N SER A 155 1.75 1.51 -14.46
CA SER A 155 1.54 2.10 -13.14
C SER A 155 0.06 2.46 -12.91
N PRO A 156 -0.83 1.47 -12.78
CA PRO A 156 -2.21 1.73 -12.37
C PRO A 156 -2.23 2.42 -10.98
N PRO A 157 -3.26 3.25 -10.68
CA PRO A 157 -4.48 3.39 -11.46
C PRO A 157 -4.40 4.53 -12.48
N TYR A 158 -4.89 4.24 -13.69
CA TYR A 158 -5.19 5.21 -14.74
C TYR A 158 -6.62 5.70 -14.57
N GLY A 159 -6.84 6.96 -14.91
CA GLY A 159 -8.13 7.64 -14.92
C GLY A 159 -8.28 8.56 -16.11
N THR A 160 -9.50 9.02 -16.37
CA THR A 160 -9.71 10.14 -17.29
C THR A 160 -9.27 11.45 -16.62
N ALA A 161 -8.99 12.47 -17.41
CA ALA A 161 -8.71 13.82 -16.91
C ALA A 161 -9.89 14.42 -16.11
N GLU A 162 -11.10 13.89 -16.32
CA GLU A 162 -12.32 14.25 -15.58
C GLU A 162 -12.45 13.52 -14.23
N GLY A 163 -11.50 12.64 -13.88
CA GLY A 163 -11.47 11.93 -12.61
C GLY A 163 -12.29 10.63 -12.60
N LEU A 164 -12.62 10.07 -13.76
CA LEU A 164 -13.27 8.77 -13.87
C LEU A 164 -12.23 7.65 -13.86
N TYR A 165 -12.33 6.74 -12.90
CA TYR A 165 -11.45 5.58 -12.78
C TYR A 165 -12.27 4.30 -12.89
N LYS A 166 -11.92 3.47 -13.87
CA LYS A 166 -12.59 2.19 -14.15
C LYS A 166 -11.56 1.07 -14.24
N ARG A 167 -11.96 -0.15 -13.90
CA ARG A 167 -11.16 -1.37 -14.06
C ARG A 167 -11.95 -2.43 -14.80
N ARG A 168 -11.29 -3.15 -15.70
CA ARG A 168 -11.85 -4.32 -16.37
C ARG A 168 -12.07 -5.47 -15.36
N VAL A 169 -13.27 -6.02 -15.34
CA VAL A 169 -13.61 -7.24 -14.58
C VAL A 169 -14.46 -8.13 -15.51
N GLY A 170 -13.88 -9.21 -16.02
CA GLY A 170 -14.53 -10.01 -17.07
C GLY A 170 -14.75 -9.17 -18.32
N LYS A 171 -15.99 -9.13 -18.82
CA LYS A 171 -16.38 -8.28 -19.96
C LYS A 171 -16.79 -6.85 -19.54
N SER A 172 -16.86 -6.56 -18.24
CA SER A 172 -17.47 -5.30 -17.76
C SER A 172 -16.43 -4.29 -17.28
N CYS A 173 -16.70 -3.01 -17.55
CA CYS A 173 -15.93 -1.88 -17.04
C CYS A 173 -16.53 -1.38 -15.72
N MET A 174 -15.96 -1.80 -14.59
CA MET A 174 -16.46 -1.46 -13.26
C MET A 174 -15.77 -0.20 -12.72
N PRO A 175 -16.46 0.67 -11.97
CA PRO A 175 -15.81 1.75 -11.24
C PRO A 175 -14.72 1.22 -10.33
N LEU A 176 -13.58 1.92 -10.26
CA LEU A 176 -12.51 1.56 -9.35
C LEU A 176 -12.92 1.95 -7.92
N ASP A 177 -13.16 0.94 -7.09
CA ASP A 177 -13.61 1.11 -5.72
C ASP A 177 -12.56 1.86 -4.83
N PRO A 178 -12.98 2.73 -3.88
CA PRO A 178 -12.08 3.46 -2.99
C PRO A 178 -11.11 2.60 -2.15
N GLN A 179 -11.48 1.38 -1.78
CA GLN A 179 -10.57 0.46 -1.10
C GLN A 179 -9.49 -0.09 -2.05
N SER A 180 -9.82 -0.25 -3.34
CA SER A 180 -8.86 -0.63 -4.37
C SER A 180 -7.83 0.49 -4.58
N TRP A 181 -8.27 1.75 -4.53
CA TRP A 181 -7.39 2.92 -4.51
C TRP A 181 -6.38 2.91 -3.37
N ALA A 182 -6.85 2.69 -2.13
CA ALA A 182 -5.98 2.62 -0.96
C ALA A 182 -4.95 1.49 -1.07
N ARG A 183 -5.35 0.32 -1.57
CA ARG A 183 -4.43 -0.80 -1.79
C ARG A 183 -3.37 -0.50 -2.83
N ILE A 184 -3.76 0.16 -3.93
CA ILE A 184 -2.79 0.52 -4.99
C ILE A 184 -1.80 1.55 -4.45
N GLN A 185 -2.25 2.59 -3.75
CA GLN A 185 -1.38 3.60 -3.13
C GLN A 185 -0.40 3.02 -2.11
N VAL A 186 -0.81 1.99 -1.36
CA VAL A 186 0.06 1.25 -0.44
C VAL A 186 1.08 0.41 -1.21
N SER A 187 0.66 -0.28 -2.27
CA SER A 187 1.54 -1.15 -3.07
C SER A 187 2.58 -0.38 -3.89
N THR A 188 2.25 0.84 -4.35
CA THR A 188 3.17 1.70 -5.10
C THR A 188 4.08 2.53 -4.18
N GLY A 189 3.94 2.41 -2.85
CA GLY A 189 4.70 3.19 -1.87
C GLY A 189 4.37 4.68 -1.88
N ALA A 190 3.31 5.10 -2.60
CA ALA A 190 2.87 6.50 -2.69
C ALA A 190 2.27 7.01 -1.38
N VAL A 191 1.87 6.12 -0.48
CA VAL A 191 1.36 6.44 0.85
C VAL A 191 2.11 5.64 1.90
N ASP A 192 2.70 6.34 2.87
CA ASP A 192 3.24 5.72 4.08
C ASP A 192 2.08 5.15 4.91
N TRP A 193 1.84 3.85 4.76
CA TRP A 193 0.81 3.12 5.49
C TRP A 193 1.04 3.20 7.02
N SER A 194 2.30 3.29 7.46
CA SER A 194 2.63 3.38 8.89
C SER A 194 2.25 4.74 9.51
N GLY A 195 2.07 5.77 8.67
CA GLY A 195 1.64 7.10 9.09
C GLY A 195 0.13 7.34 9.03
N GLN A 196 -0.66 6.39 8.49
CA GLN A 196 -2.11 6.57 8.35
C GLN A 196 -2.86 6.28 9.67
N PRO A 197 -3.95 7.01 9.99
CA PRO A 197 -4.79 6.70 11.14
C PRO A 197 -5.39 5.30 11.00
N ALA A 198 -5.29 4.46 12.03
CA ALA A 198 -5.93 3.15 12.03
C ALA A 198 -7.45 3.30 12.26
N PRO A 199 -8.30 3.06 11.24
CA PRO A 199 -9.74 3.25 11.38
C PRO A 199 -10.34 2.22 12.34
N GLY A 200 -11.25 2.67 13.20
CA GLY A 200 -11.89 1.80 14.21
C GLY A 200 -11.01 1.44 15.41
N VAL A 201 -9.80 2.01 15.51
CA VAL A 201 -8.93 1.86 16.67
C VAL A 201 -9.06 3.10 17.57
N SER A 202 -9.57 2.90 18.76
CA SER A 202 -9.62 3.89 19.83
C SER A 202 -8.43 3.74 20.78
N ARG A 203 -8.13 4.79 21.56
CA ARG A 203 -7.05 4.76 22.56
C ARG A 203 -7.19 3.60 23.57
N GLN A 204 -8.41 3.13 23.81
CA GLN A 204 -8.69 2.06 24.77
C GLN A 204 -8.28 0.67 24.26
N GLN A 205 -8.09 0.51 22.95
CA GLN A 205 -7.69 -0.76 22.31
C GLN A 205 -6.16 -0.92 22.21
N ILE A 206 -5.40 0.07 22.68
CA ILE A 206 -3.94 0.00 22.69
C ILE A 206 -3.50 -0.70 23.99
N ASP A 207 -2.74 -1.79 23.85
CA ASP A 207 -2.22 -2.54 25.01
C ASP A 207 -1.33 -1.65 25.90
N ALA A 208 -1.69 -1.55 27.18
CA ALA A 208 -0.97 -0.75 28.16
C ALA A 208 0.50 -1.19 28.33
N VAL A 209 0.80 -2.47 28.13
CA VAL A 209 2.16 -3.02 28.19
C VAL A 209 2.99 -2.52 27.02
N GLU A 210 2.43 -2.50 25.80
CA GLU A 210 3.12 -2.00 24.61
C GLU A 210 3.29 -0.47 24.67
N VAL A 211 2.33 0.27 25.24
CA VAL A 211 2.49 1.70 25.53
C VAL A 211 3.65 1.93 26.51
N ALA A 212 3.75 1.13 27.57
CA ALA A 212 4.85 1.22 28.53
C ALA A 212 6.21 0.89 27.88
N ARG A 213 6.26 -0.11 26.99
CA ARG A 213 7.46 -0.44 26.21
C ARG A 213 7.87 0.70 25.28
N ALA A 214 6.91 1.25 24.52
CA ALA A 214 7.14 2.38 23.63
C ALA A 214 7.68 3.61 24.39
N ARG A 215 7.09 3.93 25.56
CA ARG A 215 7.59 4.98 26.46
C ARG A 215 9.04 4.73 26.89
N ASN A 216 9.40 3.50 27.22
CA ASN A 216 10.78 3.17 27.62
C ASN A 216 11.76 3.34 26.44
N ILE A 217 11.39 2.89 25.24
CA ILE A 217 12.20 3.05 24.02
C ILE A 217 12.42 4.54 23.71
N LEU A 218 11.35 5.34 23.73
CA LEU A 218 11.42 6.77 23.49
C LEU A 218 12.22 7.48 24.59
N THR A 219 12.07 7.07 25.85
CA THR A 219 12.86 7.63 26.96
C THR A 219 14.34 7.30 26.81
N LYS A 220 14.72 6.10 26.34
CA LYS A 220 16.13 5.75 26.05
C LYS A 220 16.70 6.52 24.86
N ALA A 221 15.91 6.71 23.80
CA ALA A 221 16.32 7.48 22.63
C ALA A 221 16.49 8.97 22.97
N VAL A 222 15.53 9.54 23.70
CA VAL A 222 15.59 10.91 24.22
C VAL A 222 16.69 11.05 25.26
N ALA A 223 16.92 10.06 26.13
CA ALA A 223 18.04 10.06 27.08
C ALA A 223 19.39 10.02 26.36
N ARG A 224 19.53 9.30 25.24
CA ARG A 224 20.75 9.30 24.42
C ARG A 224 21.02 10.68 23.81
N ASP A 225 19.99 11.34 23.31
CA ASP A 225 20.08 12.69 22.73
C ASP A 225 20.33 13.77 23.81
N LEU A 226 19.72 13.61 24.98
CA LEU A 226 19.89 14.49 26.15
C LEU A 226 21.20 14.24 26.91
N LEU A 227 21.75 13.02 26.91
CA LEU A 227 23.08 12.73 27.46
C LEU A 227 24.20 13.43 26.66
N GLY A 228 23.95 13.78 25.40
CA GLY A 228 24.84 14.62 24.60
C GLY A 228 24.72 16.13 24.89
N LYS A 229 23.69 16.58 25.59
CA LYS A 229 23.46 18.00 25.93
C LYS A 229 22.92 18.12 27.34
N ALA A 230 23.82 18.38 28.29
CA ALA A 230 23.52 18.74 29.66
C ALA A 230 22.43 19.83 29.74
N ALA A 231 21.17 19.42 29.95
CA ALA A 231 20.05 20.28 30.28
C ALA A 231 18.84 19.44 30.71
N TYR A 232 18.87 18.84 31.91
CA TYR A 232 17.66 18.26 32.48
C TYR A 232 17.09 19.17 33.56
N THR A 233 16.15 20.03 33.18
CA THR A 233 15.20 20.60 34.13
C THR A 233 13.80 20.70 33.56
N LYS A 234 12.84 20.41 34.46
CA LYS A 234 11.40 20.68 34.40
C LYS A 234 10.56 19.71 33.54
N THR A 235 10.24 18.57 34.14
CA THR A 235 8.81 18.21 34.26
C THR A 235 8.58 17.57 35.62
N ARG A 236 7.63 18.14 36.37
CA ARG A 236 7.16 17.66 37.68
C ARG A 236 6.87 16.16 37.65
N GLY A 237 7.35 15.45 38.67
CA GLY A 237 6.90 14.09 39.00
C GLY A 237 7.90 13.00 38.63
N LEU A 238 9.09 13.02 39.23
CA LEU A 238 9.93 11.83 39.28
C LEU A 238 9.60 11.05 40.56
N ASP A 239 9.10 9.84 40.35
CA ASP A 239 8.76 8.86 41.38
C ASP A 239 9.99 8.53 42.27
N PRO A 240 9.85 8.41 43.60
CA PRO A 240 10.94 8.04 44.52
C PRO A 240 11.76 6.80 44.10
N ILE A 241 11.15 5.87 43.36
CA ILE A 241 11.85 4.68 42.84
C ILE A 241 12.90 5.07 41.80
N ARG A 242 12.67 6.11 41.00
CA ARG A 242 13.62 6.57 39.97
C ARG A 242 14.86 7.25 40.55
N TYR A 243 14.73 7.94 41.69
CA TYR A 243 15.87 8.56 42.36
C TYR A 243 16.89 7.53 42.86
N ALA A 244 16.39 6.41 43.39
CA ALA A 244 17.24 5.32 43.83
C ALA A 244 18.08 4.73 42.69
N GLU A 245 17.48 4.50 41.52
CA GLU A 245 18.19 3.91 40.37
C GLU A 245 19.21 4.88 39.77
N MET A 246 18.90 6.18 39.70
CA MET A 246 19.84 7.20 39.23
C MET A 246 21.08 7.28 40.12
N VAL A 247 20.89 7.27 41.45
CA VAL A 247 22.01 7.29 42.39
C VAL A 247 22.84 6.01 42.30
N LYS A 248 22.21 4.84 42.11
CA LYS A 248 22.94 3.58 41.90
C LYS A 248 23.79 3.60 40.64
N ALA A 249 23.21 4.05 39.52
CA ALA A 249 23.92 4.13 38.25
C ALA A 249 25.13 5.07 38.32
N PHE A 250 24.93 6.28 38.88
CA PHE A 250 26.01 7.25 39.07
C PHE A 250 27.17 6.67 39.87
N VAL A 251 26.88 5.93 40.94
CA VAL A 251 27.97 5.38 41.75
C VAL A 251 28.58 4.10 41.18
N ALA A 252 27.82 3.31 40.41
CA ALA A 252 28.43 2.24 39.63
C ALA A 252 29.50 2.79 38.67
N ASP A 253 29.25 3.97 38.10
CA ASP A 253 30.15 4.62 37.13
C ASP A 253 31.27 5.46 37.78
N HIS A 254 31.04 6.03 38.96
CA HIS A 254 31.94 7.01 39.59
C HIS A 254 32.45 6.62 40.99
N GLY A 255 32.03 5.47 41.53
CA GLY A 255 32.56 4.87 42.76
C GLY A 255 32.08 5.51 44.08
N SER A 256 31.70 6.79 44.10
CA SER A 256 31.02 7.41 45.24
C SER A 256 30.11 8.59 44.82
N ILE A 257 29.29 9.09 45.74
CA ILE A 257 28.47 10.29 45.53
C ILE A 257 28.35 11.09 46.82
N SER A 258 28.58 12.40 46.75
CA SER A 258 28.38 13.33 47.86
C SER A 258 26.91 13.79 47.95
N PRO A 259 26.46 14.29 49.12
CA PRO A 259 25.14 14.90 49.25
C PRO A 259 24.92 16.13 48.34
N GLY A 260 25.99 16.80 47.91
CA GLY A 260 25.94 17.88 46.92
C GLY A 260 25.62 17.35 45.54
N GLU A 261 26.45 16.44 45.05
CA GLU A 261 26.30 15.79 43.74
C GLU A 261 24.97 15.04 43.63
N CYS A 262 24.49 14.44 44.72
CA CYS A 262 23.19 13.78 44.75
C CYS A 262 22.03 14.77 44.55
N ARG A 263 22.11 15.99 45.12
CA ARG A 263 21.07 17.01 44.92
C ARG A 263 21.12 17.61 43.54
N GLU A 264 22.31 17.75 42.98
CA GLU A 264 22.54 18.19 41.61
C GLU A 264 22.02 17.16 40.60
N LEU A 265 22.40 15.89 40.75
CA LEU A 265 21.93 14.76 39.95
C LEU A 265 20.40 14.64 39.93
N LEU A 266 19.75 14.92 41.06
CA LEU A 266 18.30 14.84 41.20
C LEU A 266 17.56 16.16 40.91
N GLY A 267 18.28 17.25 40.64
CA GLY A 267 17.70 18.57 40.37
C GLY A 267 16.87 19.14 41.52
N LEU A 268 17.21 18.80 42.77
CA LEU A 268 16.43 19.18 43.97
C LEU A 268 16.76 20.60 44.49
N GLY A 269 17.87 21.19 44.03
CA GLY A 269 18.35 22.51 44.43
C GLY A 269 18.95 22.58 45.84
N GLU A 270 19.17 23.81 46.33
CA GLU A 270 19.85 24.12 47.62
C GLU A 270 18.90 24.31 48.82
N SER A 271 17.61 24.02 48.66
CA SER A 271 16.64 24.19 49.75
C SER A 271 16.90 23.27 50.95
N GLN A 272 16.51 23.70 52.14
CA GLN A 272 16.68 22.90 53.37
C GLN A 272 15.87 21.59 53.32
N SER A 273 14.70 21.59 52.66
CA SER A 273 13.92 20.39 52.41
C SER A 273 14.64 19.40 51.47
N ALA A 274 15.32 19.88 50.42
CA ALA A 274 16.13 19.05 49.54
C ALA A 274 17.31 18.40 50.29
N ARG A 275 17.99 19.18 51.15
CA ARG A 275 19.07 18.66 52.02
C ARG A 275 18.58 17.55 52.94
N VAL A 276 17.43 17.74 53.60
CA VAL A 276 16.82 16.72 54.47
C VAL A 276 16.38 15.49 53.66
N GLN A 277 15.83 15.68 52.46
CA GLN A 277 15.39 14.60 51.60
C GLN A 277 16.55 13.71 51.15
N VAL A 278 17.66 14.29 50.69
CA VAL A 278 18.86 13.54 50.31
C VAL A 278 19.52 12.90 51.52
N SER A 279 19.59 13.61 52.65
CA SER A 279 20.06 13.04 53.93
C SER A 279 19.25 11.81 54.35
N ARG A 280 17.92 11.84 54.21
CA ARG A 280 17.05 10.67 54.49
C ARG A 280 17.23 9.55 53.48
N MET A 281 17.41 9.87 52.19
CA MET A 281 17.56 8.89 51.12
C MET A 281 18.88 8.12 51.25
N LEU A 282 19.98 8.84 51.50
CA LEU A 282 21.28 8.26 51.79
C LEU A 282 21.27 7.58 53.17
N GLY A 283 20.72 8.22 54.20
CA GLY A 283 20.67 7.72 55.58
C GLY A 283 19.82 6.47 55.83
N ARG A 284 18.71 6.27 55.11
CA ARG A 284 17.84 5.08 55.29
C ARG A 284 18.41 3.80 54.67
N ARG A 285 19.29 3.90 53.66
CA ARG A 285 19.89 2.74 52.97
C ARG A 285 21.33 2.42 53.40
N LEU A 286 21.95 3.24 54.26
CA LEU A 286 23.27 3.02 54.87
C LEU A 286 23.28 1.97 56.01
N ARG A 287 22.26 1.11 56.13
CA ARG A 287 22.22 -0.03 57.09
C ARG A 287 22.19 -1.41 56.41
N ALA A 288 22.51 -1.49 55.13
CA ALA A 288 22.76 -2.76 54.47
C ALA A 288 24.25 -3.15 54.69
N PRO A 289 24.57 -4.30 55.30
CA PRO A 289 25.93 -4.66 55.72
C PRO A 289 26.91 -4.94 54.56
N GLU A 290 26.45 -4.93 53.30
CA GLU A 290 27.24 -5.38 52.14
C GLU A 290 27.86 -4.26 51.32
N CYS A 291 27.89 -3.04 51.85
CA CYS A 291 28.18 -1.85 51.06
C CYS A 291 29.11 -0.93 51.86
N LYS A 292 30.42 -1.03 51.60
CA LYS A 292 31.42 -0.03 52.03
C LYS A 292 31.32 1.19 51.13
N TRP A 293 30.53 2.18 51.53
CA TRP A 293 30.47 3.49 50.86
C TRP A 293 30.93 4.51 51.88
N SER A 294 32.19 4.92 51.78
CA SER A 294 32.79 5.88 52.70
C SER A 294 32.15 7.26 52.47
N VAL A 295 31.21 7.62 53.33
CA VAL A 295 30.74 9.01 53.44
C VAL A 295 31.77 9.77 54.24
N ASN A 296 32.66 10.53 53.58
CA ASN A 296 33.44 11.56 54.25
C ASN A 296 32.50 12.73 54.59
N ALA A 297 31.71 12.58 55.65
CA ALA A 297 30.92 13.65 56.24
C ALA A 297 31.60 14.10 57.53
N ARG A 298 32.72 14.84 57.41
CA ARG A 298 33.32 15.63 58.50
C ARG A 298 34.42 16.58 58.01
N GLU A 299 34.09 17.47 57.08
CA GLU A 299 34.91 18.67 56.79
C GLU A 299 34.10 19.62 55.90
N SER A 300 33.23 20.44 56.50
CA SER A 300 32.62 21.66 55.93
C SER A 300 31.54 22.19 56.90
N LEU A 301 31.91 22.37 58.17
CA LEU A 301 31.16 23.20 59.12
C LEU A 301 32.19 23.99 59.93
N LEU A 302 32.87 24.88 59.23
CA LEU A 302 33.34 26.20 59.68
C LEU A 302 33.23 27.14 58.49
#